data_AF-A0A7S0K769-F1
#
_entry.id   AF-A0A7S0K769-F1
#
_cell.length_a   1.000
_cell.length_b   1.000
_cell.length_c   1.000
_cell.angle_alpha   90.00
_cell.angle_beta   90.00
_cell.angle_gamma   90.00
#
_symmetry.space_group_name_H-M   'P 1'
#
loop_
_entity.id
_entity.type
_entity.pdbx_description
1 polymer ?
#
loop_
_entity_poly.entity_id
_entity_poly.type
_entity_poly.pdbx_seq_one_letter_code
_entity_poly.pdbx_strand_id
1 'polypeptide(L)'
;GNDKCASSSSPLDTMRIIACVLLLAATAFAGCSNSCSGHGTCSGNDKCACYARKDALRDAENNLIPAWTGPDCSQRTCPYGNAWIDEPFAVNQAHRMAECSNAGTCDRSSGQCLCFPGFEGKACARSKCPNECSGHGTCQSAKQFATDQDEAGEDVEGSPVTVTYSRAWDARKMHGCKCEDGFRGPDCSLMECPSGADPQGGPDGV
;
A
#
# COMPACT_ATOMS: atom_id res chain seq x y z
N GLY A 1 -33.20 -77.12 18.50
CA GLY A 1 -33.49 -75.93 19.34
C GLY A 1 -32.17 -75.24 19.56
N ASN A 2 -32.12 -73.94 19.30
CA ASN A 2 -30.87 -73.16 19.21
C ASN A 2 -30.17 -73.02 20.56
N ASP A 3 -28.95 -73.55 20.67
CA ASP A 3 -28.02 -73.25 21.76
C ASP A 3 -27.41 -71.86 21.53
N LYS A 4 -27.89 -70.85 22.27
CA LYS A 4 -27.20 -69.56 22.40
C LYS A 4 -26.24 -69.64 23.58
N CYS A 5 -24.94 -69.67 23.29
CA CYS A 5 -23.91 -69.31 24.26
C CYS A 5 -24.10 -67.84 24.66
N ALA A 6 -24.59 -67.59 25.87
CA ALA A 6 -24.59 -66.28 26.48
C ALA A 6 -23.18 -66.02 27.05
N SER A 7 -22.35 -65.33 26.29
CA SER A 7 -21.03 -64.86 26.74
C SER A 7 -21.23 -63.76 27.79
N SER A 8 -20.94 -64.07 29.06
CA SER A 8 -20.91 -63.09 30.14
C SER A 8 -19.67 -62.21 30.00
N SER A 9 -19.85 -60.95 29.60
CA SER A 9 -18.76 -59.96 29.55
C SER A 9 -18.41 -59.48 30.97
N SER A 10 -17.12 -59.46 31.29
CA SER A 10 -16.61 -58.99 32.58
C SER A 10 -16.59 -57.45 32.64
N PRO A 11 -16.69 -56.81 33.82
CA PRO A 11 -16.64 -55.34 33.94
C PRO A 11 -15.30 -54.73 33.49
N LEU A 12 -14.24 -55.54 33.41
CA LEU A 12 -12.96 -55.13 32.82
C LEU A 12 -12.98 -55.11 31.28
N ASP A 13 -13.76 -55.98 30.64
CA ASP A 13 -13.90 -56.01 29.18
C ASP A 13 -14.72 -54.82 28.68
N THR A 14 -15.78 -54.41 29.39
CA THR A 14 -16.53 -53.19 29.07
C THR A 14 -15.68 -51.93 29.25
N MET A 15 -14.82 -51.86 30.27
CA MET A 15 -13.93 -50.71 30.49
C MET A 15 -12.84 -50.60 29.41
N ARG A 16 -12.30 -51.73 28.93
CA ARG A 16 -11.36 -51.78 27.80
C ARG A 16 -12.01 -51.41 26.47
N ILE A 17 -13.24 -51.86 26.23
CA ILE A 17 -14.00 -51.51 25.03
C ILE A 17 -14.32 -50.00 25.03
N ILE A 18 -14.75 -49.43 26.16
CA ILE A 18 -15.02 -47.98 26.28
C ILE A 18 -13.74 -47.16 26.05
N ALA A 19 -12.61 -47.57 26.64
CA ALA A 19 -11.32 -46.91 26.40
C ALA A 19 -10.88 -46.96 24.92
N CYS A 20 -11.06 -48.09 24.25
CA CYS A 20 -10.78 -48.23 22.82
C CYS A 20 -11.73 -47.40 21.94
N VAL A 21 -13.03 -47.32 22.29
CA VAL A 21 -14.01 -46.50 21.54
C VAL A 21 -13.74 -45.01 21.71
N LEU A 22 -13.29 -44.56 22.90
CA LEU A 22 -12.89 -43.17 23.13
C LEU A 22 -11.57 -42.81 22.43
N LEU A 23 -10.63 -43.76 22.28
CA LEU A 23 -9.40 -43.55 21.50
C LEU A 23 -9.63 -43.54 19.98
N LEU A 24 -10.67 -44.23 19.48
CA LEU A 24 -11.04 -44.24 18.06
C LEU A 24 -11.89 -43.04 17.63
N ALA A 25 -12.46 -42.27 18.57
CA ALA A 25 -13.24 -41.06 18.30
C ALA A 25 -12.40 -39.78 18.13
N ALA A 26 -11.07 -39.88 18.24
CA ALA A 26 -10.16 -38.79 17.89
C ALA A 26 -9.99 -38.72 16.37
N THR A 27 -11.07 -38.42 15.65
CA THR A 27 -10.95 -37.95 14.27
C THR A 27 -10.29 -36.58 14.34
N ALA A 28 -8.99 -36.51 14.06
CA ALA A 28 -8.34 -35.24 13.79
C ALA A 28 -9.06 -34.61 12.59
N PHE A 29 -9.91 -33.62 12.85
CA PHE A 29 -10.41 -32.77 11.78
C PHE A 29 -9.19 -32.07 11.21
N ALA A 30 -8.77 -32.47 10.01
CA ALA A 30 -7.95 -31.63 9.15
C ALA A 30 -8.76 -30.36 8.90
N GLY A 31 -8.49 -29.37 9.75
CA GLY A 31 -9.20 -28.11 9.82
C GLY A 31 -8.19 -27.01 9.60
N CYS A 32 -8.59 -25.98 8.86
CA CYS A 32 -7.72 -24.85 8.61
C CYS A 32 -7.21 -24.22 9.92
N SER A 33 -5.95 -23.81 9.90
CA SER A 33 -5.30 -23.15 11.03
C SER A 33 -6.14 -21.96 11.51
N ASN A 34 -6.36 -21.88 12.83
CA ASN A 34 -7.20 -20.87 13.50
C ASN A 34 -8.57 -20.65 12.86
N SER A 35 -9.14 -21.65 12.17
CA SER A 35 -10.40 -21.51 11.42
C SER A 35 -10.39 -20.29 10.49
N CYS A 36 -9.25 -20.04 9.82
CA CYS A 36 -9.02 -18.87 8.97
C CYS A 36 -9.27 -17.53 9.67
N SER A 37 -9.09 -17.49 10.99
CA SER A 37 -9.26 -16.32 11.87
C SER A 37 -10.61 -15.60 11.71
N GLY A 38 -11.64 -16.28 11.20
CA GLY A 38 -12.92 -15.65 10.83
C GLY A 38 -12.84 -14.68 9.64
N HIS A 39 -11.70 -14.64 8.95
CA HIS A 39 -11.40 -13.73 7.84
C HIS A 39 -11.20 -14.47 6.51
N GLY A 40 -11.63 -15.72 6.44
CA GLY A 40 -11.58 -16.52 5.23
C GLY A 40 -12.46 -17.75 5.32
N THR A 41 -12.60 -18.42 4.20
CA THR A 41 -13.28 -19.72 4.11
C THR A 41 -12.25 -20.83 3.99
N CYS A 42 -12.38 -21.86 4.80
CA CYS A 42 -11.54 -23.04 4.73
C CYS A 42 -11.88 -23.86 3.48
N SER A 43 -10.89 -24.08 2.61
CA SER A 43 -11.02 -24.90 1.40
C SER A 43 -10.43 -26.29 1.60
N GLY A 44 -10.55 -27.16 0.59
CA GLY A 44 -9.85 -28.44 0.60
C GLY A 44 -8.32 -28.27 0.74
N ASN A 45 -7.67 -29.22 1.41
CA ASN A 45 -6.23 -29.23 1.74
C ASN A 45 -5.80 -28.20 2.81
N ASP A 46 -6.65 -27.95 3.82
CA ASP A 46 -6.33 -27.07 4.96
C ASP A 46 -5.86 -25.66 4.59
N LYS A 47 -6.28 -25.19 3.42
CA LYS A 47 -5.91 -23.88 2.88
C LYS A 47 -7.03 -22.88 3.09
N CYS A 48 -6.70 -21.75 3.70
CA CYS A 48 -7.61 -20.62 3.81
C CYS A 48 -7.68 -19.81 2.52
N ALA A 49 -8.90 -19.52 2.08
CA ALA A 49 -9.19 -18.49 1.09
C ALA A 49 -9.65 -17.23 1.81
N CYS A 50 -8.76 -16.23 1.91
CA CYS A 50 -9.03 -15.01 2.67
C CYS A 50 -10.06 -14.10 1.99
N TYR A 51 -10.87 -13.41 2.80
CA TYR A 51 -11.91 -12.53 2.29
C TYR A 51 -11.34 -11.32 1.58
N ALA A 52 -12.01 -10.97 0.49
CA ALA A 52 -11.69 -9.79 -0.29
C ALA A 52 -12.12 -8.50 0.38
N ARG A 53 -11.47 -7.42 -0.02
CA ARG A 53 -11.77 -6.06 0.40
C ARG A 53 -12.91 -5.50 -0.44
N LYS A 54 -13.71 -4.63 0.18
CA LYS A 54 -14.94 -4.08 -0.43
C LYS A 54 -14.66 -3.10 -1.57
N ASP A 55 -13.46 -2.49 -1.57
CA ASP A 55 -13.01 -1.57 -2.60
C ASP A 55 -12.56 -2.29 -3.89
N ALA A 56 -12.59 -3.62 -3.91
CA ALA A 56 -12.27 -4.47 -5.04
C ALA A 56 -10.94 -4.10 -5.74
N LEU A 57 -9.95 -3.60 -4.99
CA LEU A 57 -8.65 -3.29 -5.57
C LEU A 57 -8.03 -4.53 -6.19
N ARG A 58 -7.39 -4.31 -7.34
CA ARG A 58 -6.74 -5.35 -8.12
C ARG A 58 -5.24 -5.07 -8.24
N ASP A 59 -4.47 -6.14 -8.33
CA ASP A 59 -3.04 -6.06 -8.64
C ASP A 59 -2.81 -5.72 -10.12
N ALA A 60 -1.54 -5.66 -10.53
CA ALA A 60 -1.17 -5.34 -11.91
C ALA A 60 -1.66 -6.40 -12.91
N GLU A 61 -1.89 -7.63 -12.45
CA GLU A 61 -2.38 -8.78 -13.20
C GLU A 61 -3.92 -8.91 -13.14
N ASN A 62 -4.62 -7.89 -12.62
CA ASN A 62 -6.07 -7.84 -12.50
C ASN A 62 -6.68 -8.89 -11.54
N ASN A 63 -5.90 -9.46 -10.63
CA ASN A 63 -6.40 -10.31 -9.56
C ASN A 63 -6.89 -9.48 -8.39
N LEU A 64 -7.93 -9.96 -7.72
CA LEU A 64 -8.49 -9.30 -6.54
C LEU A 64 -7.50 -9.37 -5.37
N ILE A 65 -7.10 -8.21 -4.85
CA ILE A 65 -6.24 -8.14 -3.66
C ILE A 65 -7.13 -8.43 -2.44
N PRO A 66 -6.81 -9.42 -1.59
CA PRO A 66 -7.63 -9.74 -0.43
C PRO A 66 -7.46 -8.71 0.70
N ALA A 67 -8.45 -8.59 1.58
CA ALA A 67 -8.35 -7.71 2.77
C ALA A 67 -7.41 -8.29 3.84
N TRP A 68 -7.29 -9.61 3.84
CA TRP A 68 -6.51 -10.38 4.79
C TRP A 68 -5.57 -11.33 4.04
N THR A 69 -4.44 -11.65 4.66
CA THR A 69 -3.38 -12.48 4.10
C THR A 69 -2.77 -13.38 5.18
N GLY A 70 -1.79 -14.18 4.79
CA GLY A 70 -1.17 -15.20 5.62
C GLY A 70 -1.90 -16.55 5.57
N PRO A 71 -1.32 -17.60 6.18
CA PRO A 71 -1.85 -18.97 6.09
C PRO A 71 -3.25 -19.14 6.70
N ASP A 72 -3.57 -18.35 7.71
CA ASP A 72 -4.81 -18.39 8.48
C ASP A 72 -5.61 -17.08 8.41
N CYS A 73 -5.32 -16.20 7.44
CA CYS A 73 -5.97 -14.90 7.25
C CYS A 73 -5.95 -13.98 8.48
N SER A 74 -4.98 -14.16 9.39
CA SER A 74 -4.83 -13.32 10.58
C SER A 74 -4.19 -11.95 10.30
N GLN A 75 -3.49 -11.82 9.16
CA GLN A 75 -2.71 -10.63 8.84
C GLN A 75 -3.50 -9.69 7.93
N ARG A 76 -3.43 -8.39 8.17
CA ARG A 76 -4.00 -7.38 7.26
C ARG A 76 -3.15 -7.23 6.01
N THR A 77 -3.82 -7.04 4.89
CA THR A 77 -3.19 -6.59 3.65
C THR A 77 -3.09 -5.07 3.64
N CYS A 78 -1.91 -4.52 3.34
CA CYS A 78 -1.74 -3.08 3.27
C CYS A 78 -2.18 -2.50 1.92
N PRO A 79 -2.31 -1.16 1.82
CA PRO A 79 -2.53 -0.49 0.54
C PRO A 79 -1.40 -0.73 -0.46
N TYR A 80 -1.76 -0.77 -1.74
CA TYR A 80 -0.84 -0.90 -2.86
C TYR A 80 -0.81 0.43 -3.63
N GLY A 81 0.33 0.70 -4.25
CA GLY A 81 0.51 1.77 -5.21
C GLY A 81 1.65 1.42 -6.16
N ASN A 82 1.88 2.25 -7.18
CA ASN A 82 3.02 2.03 -8.08
C ASN A 82 4.30 1.99 -7.27
N ALA A 83 5.18 1.03 -7.55
CA ALA A 83 6.46 0.92 -6.89
C ALA A 83 7.31 2.17 -7.16
N TRP A 84 8.09 2.61 -6.18
CA TRP A 84 9.16 3.59 -6.41
C TRP A 84 10.33 2.97 -7.14
N ILE A 85 10.70 1.77 -6.73
CA ILE A 85 11.78 0.98 -7.30
C ILE A 85 11.21 -0.41 -7.58
N ASP A 86 11.35 -0.85 -8.82
CA ASP A 86 11.06 -2.21 -9.24
C ASP A 86 11.93 -2.63 -10.43
N GLU A 87 11.91 -3.91 -10.72
CA GLU A 87 12.55 -4.45 -11.92
C GLU A 87 11.63 -4.22 -13.13
N PRO A 88 12.15 -3.69 -14.25
CA PRO A 88 11.37 -3.55 -15.47
C PRO A 88 10.97 -4.94 -15.99
N PHE A 89 9.69 -5.10 -16.31
CA PHE A 89 9.13 -6.41 -16.66
C PHE A 89 8.74 -6.51 -18.15
N ALA A 90 8.71 -5.40 -18.87
CA ALA A 90 8.60 -5.37 -20.33
C ALA A 90 9.16 -4.06 -20.91
N VAL A 91 9.22 -3.97 -22.24
CA VAL A 91 9.68 -2.76 -22.94
C VAL A 91 8.76 -1.59 -22.58
N ASN A 92 9.34 -0.50 -22.07
CA ASN A 92 8.63 0.68 -21.58
C ASN A 92 7.62 0.40 -20.46
N GLN A 93 7.80 -0.69 -19.69
CA GLN A 93 6.92 -1.05 -18.58
C GLN A 93 7.74 -1.34 -17.31
N ALA A 94 7.49 -0.50 -16.30
CA ALA A 94 8.04 -0.58 -14.95
C ALA A 94 6.98 -0.04 -13.96
N HIS A 95 7.35 0.07 -12.69
CA HIS A 95 6.53 0.53 -11.57
C HIS A 95 5.25 -0.29 -11.31
N ARG A 96 5.40 -1.61 -11.18
CA ARG A 96 4.31 -2.52 -10.79
C ARG A 96 3.63 -2.08 -9.49
N MET A 97 2.37 -2.50 -9.32
CA MET A 97 1.68 -2.34 -8.04
C MET A 97 2.43 -3.11 -6.96
N ALA A 98 2.83 -2.41 -5.90
CA ALA A 98 3.54 -2.98 -4.77
C ALA A 98 2.89 -2.56 -3.45
N GLU A 99 2.92 -3.47 -2.47
CA GLU A 99 2.47 -3.17 -1.12
C GLU A 99 3.33 -2.04 -0.54
N CYS A 100 2.68 -1.00 -0.03
CA CYS A 100 3.35 0.21 0.45
C CYS A 100 4.30 0.83 -0.60
N SER A 101 4.01 0.66 -1.89
CA SER A 101 4.78 1.21 -3.02
C SER A 101 6.28 0.87 -2.99
N ASN A 102 6.69 -0.22 -2.31
CA ASN A 102 8.10 -0.52 -2.00
C ASN A 102 8.84 0.61 -1.26
N ALA A 103 8.13 1.53 -0.62
CA ALA A 103 8.69 2.66 0.14
C ALA A 103 8.18 2.70 1.59
N GLY A 104 7.87 1.54 2.14
CA GLY A 104 7.51 1.38 3.53
C GLY A 104 7.34 -0.08 3.89
N THR A 105 7.15 -0.33 5.19
CA THR A 105 6.83 -1.66 5.72
C THR A 105 5.35 -1.72 6.07
N CYS A 106 4.70 -2.84 5.78
CA CYS A 106 3.32 -3.06 6.17
C CYS A 106 3.22 -3.48 7.66
N ASP A 107 2.51 -2.71 8.47
CA ASP A 107 2.04 -3.18 9.77
C ASP A 107 0.84 -4.10 9.57
N ARG A 108 1.07 -5.40 9.72
CA ARG A 108 0.07 -6.46 9.52
C ARG A 108 -1.08 -6.44 10.53
N SER A 109 -0.92 -5.76 11.67
CA SER A 109 -2.00 -5.70 12.68
C SER A 109 -3.05 -4.66 12.32
N SER A 110 -2.62 -3.49 11.83
CA SER A 110 -3.47 -2.37 11.44
C SER A 110 -3.83 -2.36 9.96
N GLY A 111 -3.00 -2.97 9.11
CA GLY A 111 -3.08 -2.85 7.66
C GLY A 111 -2.62 -1.49 7.14
N GLN A 112 -1.81 -0.77 7.92
CA GLN A 112 -1.28 0.53 7.54
C GLN A 112 0.18 0.43 7.11
N CYS A 113 0.56 1.24 6.13
CA CYS A 113 1.95 1.34 5.71
C CYS A 113 2.72 2.30 6.62
N LEU A 114 3.83 1.82 7.17
CA LEU A 114 4.83 2.63 7.84
C LEU A 114 5.85 3.07 6.78
N CYS A 115 5.72 4.31 6.33
CA CYS A 115 6.53 4.84 5.24
C CYS A 115 7.98 5.08 5.67
N PHE A 116 8.91 4.82 4.75
CA PHE A 116 10.30 5.21 4.92
C PHE A 116 10.45 6.74 4.90
N PRO A 117 11.54 7.29 5.47
CA PRO A 117 11.79 8.72 5.46
C PRO A 117 11.70 9.31 4.05
N GLY A 118 10.99 10.44 3.92
CA GLY A 118 10.78 11.12 2.63
C GLY A 118 9.59 10.61 1.82
N PHE A 119 8.85 9.60 2.30
CA PHE A 119 7.64 9.09 1.64
C PHE A 119 6.42 9.21 2.54
N GLU A 120 5.24 9.38 1.92
CA GLU A 120 3.98 9.51 2.64
C GLU A 120 2.76 9.09 1.80
N GLY A 121 1.58 9.21 2.40
CA GLY A 121 0.31 8.74 1.85
C GLY A 121 0.00 7.30 2.27
N LYS A 122 -1.24 6.86 2.01
CA LYS A 122 -1.76 5.57 2.50
C LYS A 122 -0.92 4.35 2.09
N ALA A 123 -0.30 4.42 0.91
CA ALA A 123 0.58 3.38 0.37
C ALA A 123 2.04 3.85 0.26
N CYS A 124 2.45 4.94 0.92
CA CYS A 124 3.78 5.55 0.73
C CYS A 124 4.07 5.92 -0.73
N ALA A 125 3.03 6.24 -1.49
CA ALA A 125 3.06 6.37 -2.93
C ALA A 125 3.49 7.76 -3.42
N ARG A 126 3.70 8.74 -2.52
CA ARG A 126 4.20 10.07 -2.87
C ARG A 126 5.37 10.48 -1.99
N SER A 127 6.26 11.32 -2.52
CA SER A 127 7.31 11.92 -1.71
C SER A 127 6.73 12.97 -0.77
N LYS A 128 7.33 13.09 0.41
CA LYS A 128 6.99 14.12 1.38
C LYS A 128 7.65 15.44 0.98
N CYS A 129 6.91 16.54 1.06
CA CYS A 129 7.51 17.86 0.96
C CYS A 129 8.34 18.16 2.23
N PRO A 130 9.58 18.65 2.08
CA PRO A 130 10.42 18.97 3.22
C PRO A 130 9.75 20.02 4.11
N ASN A 131 9.78 19.80 5.43
CA ASN A 131 9.20 20.66 6.46
C ASN A 131 7.77 21.16 6.19
N GLU A 132 6.98 20.42 5.40
CA GLU A 132 5.63 20.84 5.00
C GLU A 132 5.63 22.24 4.37
N CYS A 133 6.67 22.53 3.57
CA CYS A 133 6.92 23.82 2.95
C CYS A 133 7.01 24.98 3.94
N SER A 134 7.41 24.67 5.19
CA SER A 134 7.61 25.61 6.30
C SER A 134 6.42 26.51 6.60
N GLY A 135 5.21 26.15 6.14
CA GLY A 135 4.03 27.01 6.20
C GLY A 135 4.05 28.23 5.27
N HIS A 136 5.03 28.31 4.36
CA HIS A 136 5.24 29.41 3.40
C HIS A 136 5.14 28.94 1.95
N GLY A 137 4.36 27.88 1.72
CA GLY A 137 4.20 27.30 0.40
C GLY A 137 3.19 26.17 0.37
N THR A 138 2.83 25.76 -0.84
CA THR A 138 1.93 24.64 -1.09
C THR A 138 2.74 23.44 -1.61
N CYS A 139 2.55 22.28 -0.97
CA CYS A 139 3.12 21.03 -1.45
C CYS A 139 2.39 20.56 -2.72
N GLN A 140 3.06 20.62 -3.87
CA GLN A 140 2.51 20.29 -5.18
C GLN A 140 3.23 19.12 -5.83
N SER A 141 2.51 18.35 -6.63
CA SER A 141 3.09 17.30 -7.47
C SER A 141 3.77 17.88 -8.72
N ALA A 142 4.71 17.12 -9.31
CA ALA A 142 5.35 17.48 -10.57
C ALA A 142 4.36 17.82 -11.70
N LYS A 143 3.22 17.10 -11.75
CA LYS A 143 2.13 17.40 -12.67
C LYS A 143 1.55 18.80 -12.45
N GLN A 144 1.34 19.19 -11.19
CA GLN A 144 0.78 20.50 -10.86
C GLN A 144 1.75 21.61 -11.24
N PHE A 145 3.05 21.45 -10.97
CA PHE A 145 4.05 22.41 -11.45
C PHE A 145 4.02 22.60 -12.97
N ALA A 146 3.88 21.51 -13.73
CA ALA A 146 3.74 21.60 -15.19
C ALA A 146 2.45 22.31 -15.62
N THR A 147 1.33 22.05 -14.94
CA THR A 147 0.05 22.74 -15.19
C THR A 147 0.15 24.23 -14.87
N ASP A 148 0.73 24.60 -13.73
CA ASP A 148 0.90 25.99 -13.33
C ASP A 148 1.74 26.78 -14.36
N GLN A 149 2.76 26.14 -14.96
CA GLN A 149 3.56 26.75 -16.04
C GLN A 149 2.78 26.87 -17.36
N ASP A 150 2.02 25.83 -17.74
CA ASP A 150 1.20 25.83 -18.95
C ASP A 150 0.08 26.90 -18.87
N GLU A 151 -0.49 27.10 -17.67
CA GLU A 151 -1.47 28.15 -17.39
C GLU A 151 -0.86 29.56 -17.41
N ALA A 152 0.41 29.71 -17.02
CA ALA A 152 1.13 30.99 -17.14
C ALA A 152 1.37 31.36 -18.60
N GLY A 153 1.45 30.38 -19.50
CA GLY A 153 1.40 30.55 -20.95
C GLY A 153 2.63 31.18 -21.61
N GLU A 154 3.55 31.78 -20.85
CA GLU A 154 4.74 32.48 -21.34
C GLU A 154 5.98 32.18 -20.45
N ASP A 155 7.19 32.25 -21.02
CA ASP A 155 8.43 32.30 -20.25
C ASP A 155 8.79 33.72 -19.80
N VAL A 156 9.94 33.87 -19.14
CA VAL A 156 10.44 35.17 -18.64
C VAL A 156 10.68 36.18 -19.78
N GLU A 157 10.78 35.72 -21.03
CA GLU A 157 10.94 36.56 -22.22
C GLU A 157 9.61 36.82 -22.96
N GLY A 158 8.48 36.37 -22.41
CA GLY A 158 7.16 36.49 -23.04
C GLY A 158 6.93 35.52 -24.20
N SER A 159 7.77 34.50 -24.36
CA SER A 159 7.61 33.49 -25.40
C SER A 159 6.62 32.42 -24.95
N PRO A 160 5.72 31.95 -25.83
CA PRO A 160 4.74 30.95 -25.45
C PRO A 160 5.41 29.62 -25.07
N VAL A 161 5.19 29.16 -23.84
CA VAL A 161 5.74 27.89 -23.34
C VAL A 161 4.60 26.98 -22.91
N THR A 162 4.59 25.77 -23.46
CA THR A 162 3.69 24.68 -23.04
C THR A 162 4.51 23.56 -22.42
N VAL A 163 4.20 23.21 -21.17
CA VAL A 163 4.92 22.16 -20.42
C VAL A 163 3.95 21.03 -20.11
N THR A 164 4.26 19.82 -20.60
CA THR A 164 3.43 18.64 -20.33
C THR A 164 4.17 17.62 -19.48
N TYR A 165 3.69 17.41 -18.26
CA TYR A 165 4.20 16.37 -17.35
C TYR A 165 3.06 15.59 -16.69
N SER A 166 2.11 15.13 -17.51
CA SER A 166 0.87 14.51 -17.03
C SER A 166 0.84 12.99 -17.12
N ARG A 167 1.69 12.39 -17.97
CA ARG A 167 1.74 10.94 -18.27
C ARG A 167 2.99 10.24 -17.74
N ALA A 168 3.97 10.98 -17.24
CA ALA A 168 5.12 10.39 -16.58
C ALA A 168 4.66 9.61 -15.34
N TRP A 169 5.32 8.49 -15.05
CA TRP A 169 4.91 7.58 -13.96
C TRP A 169 4.97 8.27 -12.57
N ASP A 170 5.86 9.24 -12.44
CA ASP A 170 6.16 10.02 -11.24
C ASP A 170 5.44 11.38 -11.20
N ALA A 171 4.68 11.72 -12.24
CA ALA A 171 3.96 12.99 -12.37
C ALA A 171 3.10 13.33 -11.14
N ARG A 172 2.49 12.32 -10.50
CA ARG A 172 1.69 12.47 -9.27
C ARG A 172 2.37 11.91 -8.02
N LYS A 173 3.63 11.48 -8.13
CA LYS A 173 4.39 10.85 -7.04
C LYS A 173 5.42 11.81 -6.49
N MET A 174 6.19 12.47 -7.35
CA MET A 174 7.16 13.48 -6.94
C MET A 174 6.43 14.76 -6.55
N HIS A 175 6.75 15.26 -5.36
CA HIS A 175 6.23 16.49 -4.79
C HIS A 175 7.36 17.42 -4.41
N GLY A 176 7.11 18.72 -4.57
CA GLY A 176 7.97 19.82 -4.17
C GLY A 176 7.14 20.98 -3.64
N CYS A 177 7.81 21.99 -3.09
CA CYS A 177 7.14 23.15 -2.51
C CYS A 177 7.03 24.28 -3.53
N LYS A 178 5.80 24.70 -3.82
CA LYS A 178 5.52 25.98 -4.48
C LYS A 178 5.51 27.06 -3.40
N CYS A 179 6.57 27.84 -3.33
CA CYS A 179 6.69 28.88 -2.32
C CYS A 179 5.80 30.08 -2.62
N GLU A 180 5.37 30.76 -1.56
CA GLU A 180 4.71 32.06 -1.64
C GLU A 180 5.73 33.15 -1.96
N ASP A 181 5.24 34.28 -2.49
CA ASP A 181 6.08 35.42 -2.83
C ASP A 181 6.92 35.87 -1.63
N GLY A 182 8.22 36.05 -1.86
CA GLY A 182 9.18 36.42 -0.81
C GLY A 182 9.81 35.23 -0.09
N PHE A 183 9.46 33.98 -0.43
CA PHE A 183 10.08 32.77 0.11
C PHE A 183 10.70 31.90 -0.99
N ARG A 184 11.82 31.24 -0.67
CA ARG A 184 12.57 30.37 -1.57
C ARG A 184 13.18 29.18 -0.85
N GLY A 185 13.87 28.35 -1.64
CA GLY A 185 14.52 27.14 -1.17
C GLY A 185 13.62 25.90 -1.30
N PRO A 186 14.15 24.71 -0.99
CA PRO A 186 13.44 23.45 -1.21
C PRO A 186 12.19 23.28 -0.33
N ASP A 187 12.14 23.97 0.80
CA ASP A 187 11.07 23.91 1.80
C ASP A 187 10.48 25.28 2.14
N CYS A 188 10.76 26.32 1.35
CA CYS A 188 10.30 27.69 1.56
C CYS A 188 10.71 28.32 2.91
N SER A 189 11.75 27.81 3.56
CA SER A 189 12.26 28.38 4.82
C SER A 189 13.14 29.60 4.63
N LEU A 190 13.66 29.83 3.41
CA LEU A 190 14.55 30.95 3.13
C LEU A 190 13.73 32.13 2.63
N MET A 191 14.03 33.33 3.14
CA MET A 191 13.38 34.56 2.71
C MET A 191 14.17 35.23 1.58
N GLU A 192 13.46 35.72 0.58
CA GLU A 192 13.99 36.61 -0.44
C GLU A 192 14.34 37.97 0.16
N CYS A 193 15.51 38.49 -0.19
CA CYS A 193 15.84 39.86 0.16
C CYS A 193 14.91 40.80 -0.61
N PRO A 194 14.49 41.95 -0.03
CA PRO A 194 13.76 42.96 -0.77
C PRO A 194 14.52 43.34 -2.04
N SER A 195 13.97 42.98 -3.19
CA SER A 195 14.43 43.42 -4.49
C SER A 195 13.62 44.65 -4.90
N GLY A 196 14.31 45.67 -5.40
CA GLY A 196 13.71 46.81 -6.08
C GLY A 196 14.12 46.78 -7.55
N ALA A 197 13.45 47.59 -8.37
CA ALA A 197 13.95 47.88 -9.71
C ALA A 197 15.40 48.37 -9.60
N ASP A 198 16.29 47.86 -10.45
CA ASP A 198 17.67 48.32 -10.50
C ASP A 198 17.69 49.85 -10.64
N PRO A 199 18.28 50.60 -9.69
CA PRO A 199 18.37 52.06 -9.75
C PRO A 199 19.04 52.59 -11.01
N GLN A 200 19.77 51.75 -11.76
CA GLN A 200 20.44 52.11 -13.01
C GLN A 200 19.63 51.79 -14.27
N GLY A 201 18.42 51.22 -14.15
CA GLY A 201 17.54 50.97 -15.29
C GLY A 201 18.12 50.00 -16.31
N GLY A 202 18.92 49.03 -15.87
CA GLY A 202 19.33 47.90 -16.71
C GLY A 202 18.12 47.13 -17.23
N PRO A 203 18.21 46.52 -18.43
CA PRO A 203 17.11 45.79 -19.07
C PRO A 203 16.83 44.45 -18.36
N ASP A 204 16.35 44.50 -17.13
CA ASP A 204 16.10 43.33 -16.30
C ASP A 204 14.84 43.56 -15.43
N GLY A 205 13.65 43.32 -15.99
CA GLY A 205 12.50 42.81 -15.20
C GLY A 205 11.26 43.70 -15.01
N VAL A 206 10.60 44.12 -16.08
CA VAL A 206 9.18 43.83 -16.44
C VAL A 206 8.98 44.06 -17.94
#